data_AF-A0A352UND1-F1
#
_entry.id   AF-A0A352UND1-F1
#
_cell.length_a   1.000
_cell.length_b   1.000
_cell.length_c   1.000
_cell.angle_alpha   90.00
_cell.angle_beta   90.00
_cell.angle_gamma   90.00
#
_symmetry.space_group_name_H-M   'P 1'
#
loop_
_entity.id
_entity.type
_entity.pdbx_description
1 polymer ?
#
loop_
_entity_poly.entity_id
_entity_poly.type
_entity_poly.pdbx_seq_one_letter_code
_entity_poly.pdbx_strand_id
1 'polypeptide(L)'
;MRIEYTGLSEIKGSLIALEGVSGVSYDEMAEITFGDGSRRHGRVITIDGDRVVLEVFEGTSGIDMKSASTKFTGRPVTLPLSSEILGRVYNGAGRPIDGMNEVYAQQRRDVNGAAMNPVSRQYPRSCILTGISAIDATSTLIRGQKLPIFSGAGMAHNELAAQIVRQAKVISSSDQFVIVFCAMGIKNDTAEFFRRDFSDS
;
A
#
# COMPACT_ATOMS: atom_id res chain seq x y z
N MET A 1 -25.92 0.95 -11.97
CA MET A 1 -26.60 2.05 -11.24
C MET A 1 -25.74 2.37 -10.04
N ARG A 2 -25.35 3.63 -9.81
CA ARG A 2 -24.55 4.01 -8.63
C ARG A 2 -25.53 4.41 -7.54
N ILE A 3 -25.66 3.59 -6.50
CA ILE A 3 -26.50 3.86 -5.34
C ILE A 3 -25.67 4.65 -4.35
N GLU A 4 -26.27 5.69 -3.78
CA GLU A 4 -25.66 6.56 -2.79
C GLU A 4 -26.53 6.51 -1.53
N TYR A 5 -25.90 6.23 -0.39
CA TYR A 5 -26.57 6.05 0.89
C TYR A 5 -26.27 7.25 1.77
N THR A 6 -27.32 7.96 2.18
CA THR A 6 -27.19 9.11 3.08
C THR A 6 -27.48 8.69 4.50
N GLY A 7 -26.67 9.17 5.43
CA GLY A 7 -26.81 8.90 6.84
C GLY A 7 -26.00 7.69 7.31
N LEU A 8 -25.52 7.78 8.55
CA LEU A 8 -24.79 6.72 9.25
C LEU A 8 -25.59 6.31 10.49
N SER A 9 -25.64 5.01 10.78
CA SER A 9 -26.30 4.49 11.99
C SER A 9 -25.40 4.53 13.23
N GLU A 10 -24.08 4.39 13.06
CA GLU A 10 -23.13 4.39 14.18
C GLU A 10 -21.74 4.88 13.73
N ILE A 11 -21.01 5.55 14.64
CA ILE A 11 -19.58 5.87 14.50
C ILE A 11 -18.85 5.44 15.77
N LYS A 12 -17.83 4.60 15.63
CA LYS A 12 -17.02 4.12 16.75
C LYS A 12 -15.56 3.98 16.36
N GLY A 13 -14.70 4.85 16.90
CA GLY A 13 -13.29 4.87 16.50
C GLY A 13 -13.17 5.13 15.00
N SER A 14 -12.38 4.33 14.28
CA SER A 14 -12.26 4.40 12.81
C SER A 14 -13.41 3.74 12.04
N LEU A 15 -14.40 3.18 12.74
CA LEU A 15 -15.48 2.42 12.14
C LEU A 15 -16.75 3.28 12.00
N ILE A 16 -17.44 3.11 10.87
CA ILE A 16 -18.77 3.66 10.63
C ILE A 16 -19.72 2.54 10.23
N ALA A 17 -20.99 2.67 10.59
CA ALA A 17 -22.04 1.74 10.19
C ALA A 17 -23.13 2.42 9.38
N LEU A 18 -23.70 1.68 8.42
CA LEU A 18 -24.89 2.03 7.66
C LEU A 18 -25.92 0.91 7.79
N GLU A 19 -27.19 1.26 7.61
CA GLU A 19 -28.33 0.34 7.59
C GLU A 19 -29.13 0.51 6.29
N GLY A 20 -29.93 -0.49 5.91
CA GLY A 20 -30.67 -0.47 4.64
C GLY A 20 -29.79 -0.58 3.39
N VAL A 21 -28.54 -1.03 3.53
CA VAL A 21 -27.61 -1.19 2.41
C VAL A 21 -27.79 -2.57 1.78
N SER A 22 -27.77 -2.64 0.45
CA SER A 22 -27.91 -3.90 -0.28
C SER A 22 -26.99 -3.96 -1.51
N GLY A 23 -26.60 -5.17 -1.91
CA GLY A 23 -25.76 -5.38 -3.08
C GLY A 23 -24.30 -4.98 -2.91
N VAL A 24 -23.81 -4.85 -1.66
CA VAL A 24 -22.40 -4.60 -1.35
C VAL A 24 -21.67 -5.90 -1.06
N SER A 25 -20.36 -5.89 -1.29
CA SER A 25 -19.46 -7.03 -1.09
C SER A 25 -18.44 -6.76 0.02
N TYR A 26 -17.93 -7.84 0.62
CA TYR A 26 -16.82 -7.75 1.56
C TYR A 26 -15.57 -7.19 0.89
N ASP A 27 -14.77 -6.39 1.62
CA ASP A 27 -13.58 -5.68 1.15
C ASP A 27 -13.83 -4.67 0.02
N GLU A 28 -15.10 -4.37 -0.27
CA GLU A 28 -15.46 -3.35 -1.25
C GLU A 28 -15.06 -1.95 -0.77
N MET A 29 -14.45 -1.17 -1.66
CA MET A 29 -14.07 0.20 -1.38
C MET A 29 -15.31 1.11 -1.43
N ALA A 30 -15.38 2.02 -0.48
CA ALA A 30 -16.39 3.06 -0.42
C ALA A 30 -15.75 4.46 -0.36
N GLU A 31 -16.42 5.42 -0.98
CA GLU A 31 -16.12 6.84 -0.91
C GLU A 31 -17.18 7.51 -0.02
N ILE A 32 -16.74 8.20 1.01
CA ILE A 32 -17.59 8.91 1.97
C ILE A 32 -17.41 10.40 1.72
N THR A 33 -18.48 11.08 1.36
CA THR A 33 -18.51 12.54 1.12
C THR A 33 -19.22 13.21 2.29
N PHE A 34 -18.62 14.29 2.80
CA PHE A 34 -19.16 15.07 3.91
C PHE A 34 -19.87 16.33 3.43
N GLY A 35 -20.66 16.94 4.31
CA GLY A 35 -21.37 18.19 4.02
C GLY A 35 -20.46 19.38 3.67
N ASP A 36 -19.19 19.35 4.10
CA ASP A 36 -18.17 20.34 3.72
C ASP A 36 -17.52 20.06 2.34
N GLY A 37 -17.92 18.98 1.67
CA GLY A 37 -17.38 18.53 0.39
C GLY A 37 -16.09 17.72 0.48
N SER A 38 -15.52 17.54 1.68
CA SER A 38 -14.35 16.68 1.88
C SER A 38 -14.73 15.21 1.63
N ARG A 39 -13.74 14.41 1.22
CA ARG A 39 -13.93 13.00 0.87
C ARG A 39 -12.96 12.12 1.62
N ARG A 40 -13.46 10.99 2.11
CA ARG A 40 -12.68 9.94 2.75
C ARG A 40 -12.95 8.59 2.10
N HIS A 41 -12.05 7.67 2.32
CA HIS A 41 -12.09 6.34 1.75
C HIS A 41 -12.21 5.34 2.90
N GLY A 42 -12.99 4.30 2.64
CA GLY A 42 -13.04 3.17 3.53
C GLY A 42 -13.22 1.88 2.77
N ARG A 43 -13.20 0.79 3.52
CA ARG A 43 -13.57 -0.53 3.01
C ARG A 43 -14.62 -1.17 3.88
N VAL A 44 -15.44 -2.02 3.27
CA VAL A 44 -16.39 -2.87 3.98
C VAL A 44 -15.65 -3.96 4.73
N ILE A 45 -15.82 -4.00 6.05
CA ILE A 45 -15.23 -5.02 6.93
C ILE A 45 -16.25 -6.04 7.43
N THR A 46 -17.53 -5.66 7.50
CA THR A 46 -18.60 -6.54 7.97
C THR A 46 -19.89 -6.24 7.23
N ILE A 47 -20.62 -7.30 6.88
CA ILE A 47 -21.97 -7.24 6.32
C ILE A 47 -22.83 -8.18 7.16
N ASP A 48 -23.88 -7.66 7.78
CA ASP A 48 -24.85 -8.42 8.57
C ASP A 48 -26.26 -8.01 8.14
N GLY A 49 -26.89 -8.83 7.29
CA GLY A 49 -28.16 -8.46 6.66
C GLY A 49 -28.04 -7.20 5.80
N ASP A 50 -28.77 -6.15 6.18
CA ASP A 50 -28.75 -4.82 5.56
C ASP A 50 -27.84 -3.82 6.30
N ARG A 51 -27.18 -4.27 7.38
CA ARG A 51 -26.22 -3.49 8.15
C ARG A 51 -24.81 -3.73 7.63
N VAL A 52 -24.09 -2.64 7.36
CA VAL A 52 -22.73 -2.67 6.78
C VAL A 52 -21.82 -1.83 7.64
N VAL A 53 -20.65 -2.38 7.99
CA VAL A 53 -19.62 -1.67 8.75
C VAL A 53 -18.42 -1.41 7.84
N LEU A 54 -17.96 -0.16 7.83
CA LEU A 54 -16.77 0.27 7.11
C LEU A 54 -15.67 0.72 8.05
N GLU A 55 -14.43 0.40 7.69
CA GLU A 55 -13.23 1.00 8.25
C GLU A 55 -12.82 2.21 7.41
N VAL A 56 -12.73 3.39 8.02
CA VAL A 56 -12.33 4.64 7.36
C VAL A 56 -10.83 4.87 7.50
N PHE A 57 -10.11 5.04 6.38
CA PHE A 57 -8.65 5.11 6.36
C PHE A 57 -8.10 6.42 6.94
N GLU A 58 -8.71 7.55 6.59
CA GLU A 58 -8.31 8.86 7.09
C GLU A 58 -8.88 9.19 8.48
N GLY A 59 -9.61 8.24 9.09
CA GLY A 59 -10.28 8.39 10.39
C GLY A 59 -11.67 9.02 10.30
N THR A 60 -12.31 9.20 11.46
CA THR A 60 -13.74 9.59 11.58
C THR A 60 -13.96 10.96 12.24
N SER A 61 -12.88 11.70 12.52
CA SER A 61 -12.97 13.03 13.12
C SER A 61 -13.74 13.98 12.21
N GLY A 62 -14.77 14.65 12.72
CA GLY A 62 -15.57 15.62 11.95
C GLY A 62 -16.62 15.01 11.01
N ILE A 63 -16.88 13.69 11.10
CA ILE A 63 -17.99 13.07 10.38
C ILE A 63 -19.31 13.42 11.07
N ASP A 64 -20.19 14.12 10.36
CA ASP A 64 -21.59 14.28 10.77
C ASP A 64 -22.42 13.08 10.28
N MET A 65 -23.09 12.40 11.21
CA MET A 65 -23.86 11.20 10.92
C MET A 65 -25.02 11.44 9.96
N LYS A 66 -25.60 12.65 9.92
CA LYS A 66 -26.79 12.93 9.11
C LYS A 66 -26.47 13.34 7.68
N SER A 67 -25.44 14.15 7.50
CA SER A 67 -25.06 14.69 6.18
C SER A 67 -24.06 13.83 5.42
N ALA A 68 -23.42 12.84 6.06
CA ALA A 68 -22.49 11.95 5.39
C ALA A 68 -23.20 11.13 4.31
N SER A 69 -22.59 11.10 3.13
CA SER A 69 -23.05 10.34 1.98
C SER A 69 -22.02 9.28 1.62
N THR A 70 -22.43 8.02 1.52
CA THR A 70 -21.54 6.88 1.26
C THR A 70 -21.86 6.26 -0.09
N LYS A 71 -20.82 6.07 -0.88
CA LYS A 71 -20.91 5.48 -2.22
C LYS A 71 -19.97 4.29 -2.33
N PHE A 72 -20.56 3.15 -2.62
CA PHE A 72 -19.84 1.90 -2.84
C PHE A 72 -19.37 1.78 -4.28
N THR A 73 -18.14 1.30 -4.48
CA THR A 73 -17.47 1.33 -5.79
C THR A 73 -17.63 0.06 -6.63
N GLY A 74 -18.18 -1.01 -6.06
CA GLY A 74 -18.36 -2.34 -6.65
C GLY A 74 -17.08 -3.16 -6.75
N ARG A 75 -15.97 -2.70 -6.15
CA ARG A 75 -14.65 -3.31 -6.30
C ARG A 75 -13.80 -3.14 -5.03
N PRO A 76 -12.85 -4.06 -4.79
CA PRO A 76 -11.89 -3.89 -3.70
C PRO A 76 -10.91 -2.75 -4.01
N VAL A 77 -10.03 -2.49 -3.05
CA VAL A 77 -8.95 -1.51 -3.23
C VAL A 77 -8.05 -1.97 -4.38
N THR A 78 -7.91 -1.12 -5.40
CA THR A 78 -7.08 -1.42 -6.57
C THR A 78 -6.04 -0.35 -6.80
N LEU A 79 -4.82 -0.77 -7.16
CA LEU A 79 -3.74 0.12 -7.56
C LEU A 79 -3.69 0.22 -9.09
N PRO A 80 -3.60 1.43 -9.67
CA PRO A 80 -3.25 1.61 -11.08
C PRO A 80 -1.79 1.18 -11.30
N LEU A 81 -1.55 0.36 -12.32
CA LEU A 81 -0.25 -0.16 -12.70
C LEU A 81 0.13 0.28 -14.11
N SER A 82 1.38 0.70 -14.26
CA SER A 82 2.04 1.05 -15.53
C SER A 82 3.55 0.92 -15.35
N SER A 83 4.29 0.77 -16.45
CA SER A 83 5.76 0.88 -16.43
C SER A 83 6.24 2.27 -15.98
N GLU A 84 5.39 3.30 -16.13
CA GLU A 84 5.65 4.68 -15.70
C GLU A 84 5.70 4.88 -14.18
N ILE A 85 5.41 3.83 -13.39
CA ILE A 85 5.50 3.87 -11.93
C ILE A 85 6.97 3.90 -11.45
N LEU A 86 7.91 3.44 -12.28
CA LEU A 86 9.33 3.47 -11.95
C LEU A 86 9.81 4.91 -11.74
N GLY A 87 10.49 5.16 -10.62
CA GLY A 87 10.96 6.49 -10.23
C GLY A 87 9.90 7.41 -9.63
N ARG A 88 8.63 7.00 -9.57
CA ARG A 88 7.54 7.76 -8.95
C ARG A 88 7.49 7.52 -7.45
N VAL A 89 6.98 8.50 -6.69
CA VAL A 89 6.80 8.39 -5.23
C VAL A 89 5.32 8.47 -4.89
N TYR A 90 4.83 7.47 -4.13
CA TYR A 90 3.43 7.37 -3.71
C TYR A 90 3.29 7.45 -2.19
N ASN A 91 2.13 7.88 -1.72
CA ASN A 91 1.72 7.69 -0.33
C ASN A 91 1.17 6.27 -0.10
N GLY A 92 0.85 5.93 1.15
CA GLY A 92 0.29 4.64 1.53
C GLY A 92 -1.09 4.32 0.92
N ALA A 93 -1.79 5.33 0.38
CA ALA A 93 -3.05 5.15 -0.34
C ALA A 93 -2.86 5.00 -1.87
N GLY A 94 -1.62 4.96 -2.36
CA GLY A 94 -1.30 4.81 -3.78
C GLY A 94 -1.50 6.08 -4.60
N ARG A 95 -1.57 7.27 -3.97
CA ARG A 95 -1.61 8.56 -4.68
C ARG A 95 -0.19 9.12 -4.84
N PRO A 96 0.13 9.72 -6.00
CA PRO A 96 1.45 10.31 -6.21
C PRO A 96 1.66 11.51 -5.28
N ILE A 97 2.86 11.60 -4.71
CA ILE A 97 3.29 12.68 -3.81
C ILE A 97 4.61 13.32 -4.27
N ASP A 98 4.99 13.05 -5.51
CA ASP A 98 6.17 13.60 -6.20
C ASP A 98 5.89 14.94 -6.91
N GLY A 99 4.66 15.45 -6.82
CA GLY A 99 4.23 16.67 -7.52
C GLY A 99 4.00 16.47 -9.02
N MET A 100 4.06 15.23 -9.51
CA MET A 100 3.77 14.89 -10.90
C MET A 100 2.30 14.48 -11.08
N ASN A 101 1.81 14.52 -12.32
CA ASN A 101 0.45 14.11 -12.67
C ASN A 101 0.20 12.63 -12.37
N GLU A 102 -1.08 12.23 -12.31
CA GLU A 102 -1.44 10.82 -12.17
C GLU A 102 -0.87 9.96 -13.30
N VAL A 103 -0.49 8.72 -12.96
CA VAL A 103 0.00 7.75 -13.94
C VAL A 103 -1.17 7.22 -14.77
N TYR A 104 -0.98 7.15 -16.08
CA TYR A 104 -1.94 6.47 -16.95
C TYR A 104 -1.86 4.96 -16.72
N ALA A 105 -2.91 4.42 -16.09
CA ALA A 105 -2.98 3.02 -15.75
C ALA A 105 -3.14 2.14 -17.01
N GLN A 106 -2.17 1.27 -17.27
CA GLN A 106 -2.30 0.21 -18.27
C GLN A 106 -3.14 -0.96 -17.74
N GLN A 107 -3.05 -1.22 -16.43
CA GLN A 107 -3.84 -2.22 -15.73
C GLN A 107 -4.24 -1.69 -14.35
N ARG A 108 -5.36 -2.16 -13.79
CA ARG A 108 -5.65 -2.04 -12.35
C ARG A 108 -5.59 -3.41 -11.71
N ARG A 109 -4.91 -3.53 -10.57
CA ARG A 109 -4.86 -4.80 -9.80
C ARG A 109 -5.33 -4.59 -8.38
N ASP A 110 -5.98 -5.62 -7.84
CA ASP A 110 -6.30 -5.73 -6.42
C ASP A 110 -4.99 -5.80 -5.61
N VAL A 111 -4.94 -5.01 -4.54
CA VAL A 111 -3.79 -4.93 -3.62
C VAL A 111 -3.60 -6.21 -2.82
N ASN A 112 -4.65 -7.00 -2.62
CA ASN A 112 -4.57 -8.30 -1.93
C ASN A 112 -3.77 -9.33 -2.74
N GLY A 113 -3.67 -9.14 -4.06
CA GLY A 113 -3.01 -10.06 -4.96
C GLY A 113 -3.68 -11.43 -5.01
N ALA A 114 -2.95 -12.43 -5.51
CA ALA A 114 -3.41 -13.81 -5.55
C ALA A 114 -2.32 -14.75 -5.05
N ALA A 115 -2.72 -15.82 -4.37
CA ALA A 115 -1.80 -16.84 -3.92
C ALA A 115 -1.15 -17.56 -5.11
N MET A 116 0.19 -17.64 -5.11
CA MET A 116 0.91 -18.36 -6.15
C MET A 116 0.77 -19.88 -5.95
N ASN A 117 0.29 -20.56 -7.00
CA ASN A 117 0.17 -22.03 -7.05
C ASN A 117 1.52 -22.69 -6.72
N PRO A 118 1.60 -23.60 -5.73
CA PRO A 118 2.83 -24.29 -5.36
C PRO A 118 3.55 -25.00 -6.52
N VAL A 119 2.82 -25.60 -7.45
CA VAL A 119 3.40 -26.34 -8.60
C VAL A 119 4.04 -25.40 -9.62
N SER A 120 3.56 -24.16 -9.70
CA SER A 120 4.12 -23.13 -10.59
C SER A 120 5.35 -22.45 -10.00
N ARG A 121 5.74 -22.76 -8.75
CA ARG A 121 6.91 -22.16 -8.10
C ARG A 121 8.18 -22.75 -8.67
N GLN A 122 9.15 -21.88 -8.92
CA GLN A 122 10.51 -22.28 -9.30
C GLN A 122 11.42 -22.12 -8.09
N TYR A 123 12.35 -23.06 -7.91
CA TYR A 123 13.29 -22.99 -6.81
C TYR A 123 14.29 -21.83 -7.04
N PRO A 124 14.43 -20.89 -6.10
CA PRO A 124 15.42 -19.82 -6.16
C PRO A 124 16.86 -20.36 -6.32
N ARG A 125 17.60 -19.90 -7.33
CA ARG A 125 19.00 -20.33 -7.56
C ARG A 125 20.00 -19.19 -7.78
N SER A 126 19.52 -17.98 -8.07
CA SER A 126 20.37 -16.83 -8.34
C SER A 126 20.56 -15.98 -7.09
N CYS A 127 21.80 -15.63 -6.75
CA CYS A 127 22.09 -14.77 -5.61
C CYS A 127 21.90 -13.28 -5.96
N ILE A 128 21.53 -12.50 -4.94
CA ILE A 128 21.56 -11.03 -4.95
C ILE A 128 22.70 -10.63 -4.02
N LEU A 129 23.66 -9.87 -4.55
CA LEU A 129 24.75 -9.33 -3.75
C LEU A 129 24.27 -8.04 -3.11
N THR A 130 24.29 -7.98 -1.77
CA THR A 130 23.84 -6.82 -1.00
C THR A 130 24.94 -5.75 -0.86
N GLY A 131 26.21 -6.13 -1.09
CA GLY A 131 27.36 -5.26 -0.88
C GLY A 131 27.87 -5.23 0.56
N ILE A 132 27.21 -5.96 1.47
CA ILE A 132 27.59 -6.06 2.87
C ILE A 132 28.19 -7.44 3.11
N SER A 133 29.50 -7.48 3.36
CA SER A 133 30.25 -8.74 3.50
C SER A 133 29.66 -9.68 4.54
N ALA A 134 29.17 -9.14 5.67
CA ALA A 134 28.56 -9.95 6.72
C ALA A 134 27.31 -10.70 6.21
N ILE A 135 26.48 -10.05 5.37
CA ILE A 135 25.28 -10.66 4.78
C ILE A 135 25.70 -11.59 3.64
N ASP A 136 26.51 -11.09 2.71
CA ASP A 136 26.85 -11.82 1.48
C ASP A 136 27.66 -13.09 1.76
N ALA A 137 28.50 -13.12 2.81
CA ALA A 137 29.32 -14.28 3.15
C ALA A 137 28.63 -15.30 4.07
N THR A 138 27.74 -14.87 4.96
CA THR A 138 27.16 -15.77 5.99
C THR A 138 25.70 -16.11 5.76
N SER A 139 24.95 -15.21 5.11
CA SER A 139 23.50 -15.26 4.97
C SER A 139 23.08 -14.70 3.60
N THR A 140 23.70 -15.22 2.54
CA THR A 140 23.54 -14.71 1.17
C THR A 140 22.07 -14.69 0.75
N LEU A 141 21.61 -13.56 0.22
CA LEU A 141 20.24 -13.41 -0.26
C LEU A 141 20.08 -14.09 -1.62
N ILE A 142 19.07 -14.95 -1.75
CA ILE A 142 18.71 -15.61 -3.01
C ILE A 142 17.47 -14.94 -3.62
N ARG A 143 17.45 -14.76 -4.95
CA ARG A 143 16.32 -14.16 -5.69
C ARG A 143 15.03 -14.96 -5.49
N GLY A 144 14.06 -14.35 -4.84
CA GLY A 144 12.78 -14.98 -4.48
C GLY A 144 12.71 -15.46 -3.02
N GLN A 145 13.81 -15.36 -2.27
CA GLN A 145 13.84 -15.57 -0.83
C GLN A 145 13.26 -14.36 -0.09
N LYS A 146 12.71 -14.62 1.10
CA LYS A 146 12.29 -13.58 2.06
C LYS A 146 13.28 -13.61 3.22
N LEU A 147 14.05 -12.54 3.40
CA LEU A 147 15.06 -12.41 4.45
C LEU A 147 14.79 -11.13 5.25
N PRO A 148 14.21 -11.23 6.47
CA PRO A 148 13.95 -10.05 7.30
C PRO A 148 15.23 -9.58 7.99
N ILE A 149 15.31 -8.27 8.26
CA ILE A 149 16.33 -7.67 9.13
C ILE A 149 15.68 -7.38 10.48
N PHE A 150 16.21 -7.95 11.55
CA PHE A 150 15.78 -7.63 12.91
C PHE A 150 16.69 -6.56 13.50
N SER A 151 16.08 -5.51 14.03
CA SER A 151 16.75 -4.35 14.59
C SER A 151 15.97 -3.80 15.79
N GLY A 152 16.61 -2.95 16.59
CA GLY A 152 16.01 -2.25 17.73
C GLY A 152 15.90 -0.74 17.52
N ALA A 153 15.20 -0.09 18.45
CA ALA A 153 15.13 1.37 18.52
C ALA A 153 16.53 1.97 18.74
N GLY A 154 16.86 3.01 17.97
CA GLY A 154 18.16 3.68 18.03
C GLY A 154 19.29 2.98 17.26
N MET A 155 19.07 1.79 16.71
CA MET A 155 20.05 1.14 15.83
C MET A 155 19.97 1.70 14.41
N ALA A 156 21.08 1.62 13.68
CA ALA A 156 21.25 2.16 12.33
C ALA A 156 20.63 1.29 11.21
N HIS A 157 19.38 0.88 11.37
CA HIS A 157 18.68 0.03 10.38
C HIS A 157 18.28 0.80 9.12
N ASN A 158 18.10 2.11 9.22
CA ASN A 158 17.76 2.94 8.06
C ASN A 158 18.96 3.08 7.13
N GLU A 159 20.13 3.30 7.70
CA GLU A 159 21.41 3.39 7.00
C GLU A 159 21.76 2.05 6.35
N LEU A 160 21.52 0.93 7.05
CA LEU A 160 21.68 -0.41 6.50
C LEU A 160 20.74 -0.64 5.31
N ALA A 161 19.46 -0.28 5.43
CA ALA A 161 18.50 -0.42 4.34
C ALA A 161 18.88 0.44 3.12
N ALA A 162 19.28 1.69 3.35
CA ALA A 162 19.75 2.59 2.31
C ALA A 162 21.00 2.04 1.61
N GLN A 163 21.97 1.52 2.37
CA GLN A 163 23.16 0.89 1.81
C GLN A 163 22.82 -0.32 0.93
N ILE A 164 21.92 -1.20 1.38
CA ILE A 164 21.46 -2.34 0.59
C ILE A 164 20.84 -1.85 -0.72
N VAL A 165 20.00 -0.82 -0.69
CA VAL A 165 19.36 -0.29 -1.90
C VAL A 165 20.40 0.21 -2.91
N ARG A 166 21.44 0.92 -2.46
CA ARG A 166 22.50 1.43 -3.34
C ARG A 166 23.41 0.36 -3.92
N GLN A 167 23.71 -0.67 -3.14
CA GLN A 167 24.73 -1.67 -3.49
C GLN A 167 24.15 -2.96 -4.07
N ALA A 168 22.84 -3.19 -3.92
CA ALA A 168 22.17 -4.39 -4.38
C ALA A 168 22.32 -4.57 -5.89
N LYS A 169 22.88 -5.72 -6.29
CA LYS A 169 23.02 -6.08 -7.70
C LYS A 169 22.88 -7.58 -7.93
N VAL A 170 22.52 -7.92 -9.16
CA VAL A 170 22.46 -9.31 -9.64
C VAL A 170 23.77 -9.63 -10.37
N ILE A 171 24.25 -10.87 -10.26
CA ILE A 171 25.51 -11.31 -10.88
C ILE A 171 25.40 -11.36 -12.42
N SER A 172 24.22 -11.65 -12.95
CA SER A 172 23.95 -11.69 -14.40
C SER A 172 23.67 -10.29 -14.95
N SER A 173 24.46 -9.85 -15.93
CA SER A 173 24.40 -8.52 -16.54
C SER A 173 23.22 -8.25 -17.47
N SER A 174 22.43 -9.28 -17.82
CA SER A 174 21.31 -9.17 -18.76
C SER A 174 19.95 -8.87 -18.12
N ASP A 175 19.85 -8.98 -16.79
CA ASP A 175 18.57 -8.90 -16.09
C ASP A 175 18.28 -7.48 -15.61
N GLN A 176 17.08 -6.98 -15.88
CA GLN A 176 16.61 -5.74 -15.28
C GLN A 176 16.39 -5.94 -13.77
N PHE A 177 17.03 -5.09 -12.96
CA PHE A 177 16.90 -5.08 -11.51
C PHE A 177 16.21 -3.80 -11.07
N VAL A 178 15.13 -3.93 -10.30
CA VAL A 178 14.32 -2.82 -9.81
C VAL A 178 14.09 -3.01 -8.33
N ILE A 179 14.15 -1.91 -7.58
CA ILE A 179 13.88 -1.87 -6.15
C ILE A 179 12.53 -1.19 -5.94
N VAL A 180 11.66 -1.84 -5.16
CA VAL A 180 10.41 -1.25 -4.68
C VAL A 180 10.59 -0.98 -3.19
N PHE A 181 10.71 0.29 -2.82
CA PHE A 181 10.86 0.71 -1.44
C PHE A 181 9.50 1.05 -0.83
N CYS A 182 9.19 0.47 0.33
CA CYS A 182 7.96 0.72 1.07
C CYS A 182 8.30 1.12 2.51
N ALA A 183 7.78 2.26 2.95
CA ALA A 183 7.93 2.73 4.32
C ALA A 183 6.55 2.91 4.98
N MET A 184 6.44 2.50 6.23
CA MET A 184 5.21 2.55 7.02
C MET A 184 5.50 3.18 8.39
N GLY A 185 4.78 4.26 8.72
CA GLY A 185 4.88 4.90 10.04
C GLY A 185 6.25 5.52 10.37
N ILE A 186 7.08 5.81 9.35
CA ILE A 186 8.35 6.49 9.56
C ILE A 186 8.15 7.98 9.81
N LYS A 187 9.08 8.58 10.56
CA LYS A 187 9.11 10.02 10.80
C LYS A 187 9.53 10.77 9.53
N ASN A 188 9.18 12.06 9.46
CA ASN A 188 9.48 12.89 8.28
C ASN A 188 10.99 13.01 7.99
N ASP A 189 11.81 13.16 9.03
CA ASP A 189 13.28 13.20 8.93
C ASP A 189 13.86 11.93 8.27
N THR A 190 13.32 10.76 8.64
CA THR A 190 13.71 9.46 8.09
C THR A 190 13.24 9.32 6.65
N ALA A 191 12.04 9.82 6.33
CA ALA A 191 11.53 9.82 4.96
C ALA A 191 12.38 10.71 4.04
N GLU A 192 12.78 11.90 4.53
CA GLU A 192 13.69 12.80 3.83
C GLU A 192 15.08 12.19 3.64
N PHE A 193 15.60 11.49 4.66
CA PHE A 193 16.85 10.75 4.55
C PHE A 193 16.83 9.77 3.36
N PHE A 194 15.82 8.91 3.27
CA PHE A 194 15.69 7.96 2.16
C PHE A 194 15.49 8.65 0.81
N ARG A 195 14.66 9.70 0.76
CA ARG A 195 14.44 10.47 -0.48
C ARG A 195 15.71 11.07 -1.03
N ARG A 196 16.54 11.67 -0.16
CA ARG A 196 17.83 12.24 -0.55
C ARG A 196 18.78 11.15 -1.01
N ASP A 197 18.93 10.09 -0.21
CA ASP A 197 19.84 8.99 -0.51
C ASP A 197 19.54 8.31 -1.85
N PHE A 198 18.25 8.10 -2.17
CA PHE A 198 17.85 7.48 -3.44
C PHE A 198 17.90 8.42 -4.64
N SER A 199 17.90 9.74 -4.44
CA SER A 199 18.05 10.72 -5.53
C SER A 199 19.53 10.88 -5.93
N ASP A 200 20.44 10.67 -4.98
CA ASP A 200 21.89 10.82 -5.17
C ASP A 200 22.57 9.54 -5.69
N SER A 201 21.82 8.44 -5.83
CA SER A 201 22.30 7.09 -6.19
C SER A 201 21.96 6.71 -7.63
#